data_AF-M0NPA9-F1
#
_entry.id   AF-M0NPA9-F1
#
_cell.length_a   1.000
_cell.length_b   1.000
_cell.length_c   1.000
_cell.angle_alpha   90.00
_cell.angle_beta   90.00
_cell.angle_gamma   90.00
#
_symmetry.space_group_name_H-M   'P 1'
#
loop_
_entity.id
_entity.type
_entity.pdbx_description
1 polymer ?
#
loop_
_entity_poly.entity_id
_entity_poly.type
_entity_poly.pdbx_seq_one_letter_code
_entity_poly.pdbx_strand_id
1 'polypeptide(L)' 'MGDPACDRRFCPECDLAVARADDVCPDCGAPIDSPAE' A
#
# COMPACT_ATOMS: atom_id res chain seq x y z
N MET A 1 21.27 -12.32 -1.99
CA MET A 1 20.21 -11.83 -2.90
C MET A 1 18.96 -11.64 -2.06
N GLY A 2 18.87 -10.53 -1.33
CA GLY A 2 17.68 -10.17 -0.56
C GLY A 2 16.95 -9.12 -1.36
N ASP A 3 15.79 -9.48 -1.89
CA ASP A 3 14.98 -8.59 -2.70
C ASP A 3 14.35 -7.52 -1.78
N PRO A 4 14.52 -6.21 -2.06
CA PRO A 4 13.93 -5.13 -1.27
C PRO A 4 12.39 -5.04 -1.39
N ALA A 5 11.71 -6.06 -1.95
CA ALA A 5 10.25 -6.11 -2.02
C ALA A 5 9.52 -6.24 -0.66
N CYS A 6 10.22 -6.44 0.46
CA CYS A 6 9.57 -6.61 1.76
C CYS A 6 8.95 -5.33 2.35
N ASP A 7 9.26 -4.14 1.83
CA ASP A 7 8.77 -2.87 2.38
C ASP A 7 7.45 -2.36 1.75
N ARG A 8 6.77 -3.21 0.97
CA ARG A 8 5.49 -2.88 0.34
C ARG A 8 4.34 -3.13 1.31
N ARG A 9 3.39 -2.19 1.36
CA ARG A 9 2.12 -2.39 2.07
C ARG A 9 1.17 -3.12 1.14
N PHE A 10 0.19 -3.81 1.71
CA PHE A 10 -0.87 -4.47 0.95
C PHE A 10 -2.17 -3.71 1.14
N CYS A 11 -2.89 -3.46 0.06
CA CYS A 11 -4.20 -2.86 0.10
C CYS A 11 -5.20 -3.83 0.76
N PRO A 12 -5.97 -3.39 1.79
CA PRO A 12 -6.92 -4.29 2.46
C PRO A 12 -8.15 -4.64 1.61
N GLU A 13 -8.44 -3.90 0.54
CA GLU A 13 -9.60 -4.14 -0.34
C GLU A 13 -9.30 -5.10 -1.48
N CYS A 14 -8.16 -4.91 -2.16
CA CYS A 14 -7.82 -5.69 -3.36
C CYS A 14 -6.55 -6.56 -3.20
N ASP A 15 -5.91 -6.54 -2.03
CA ASP A 15 -4.66 -7.26 -1.74
C ASP A 15 -3.48 -6.84 -2.66
N LEU A 16 -3.56 -5.67 -3.27
CA LEU A 16 -2.50 -5.17 -4.13
C LEU A 16 -1.31 -4.69 -3.29
N ALA A 17 -0.10 -5.08 -3.70
CA ALA A 17 1.14 -4.53 -3.15
C ALA A 17 1.33 -3.08 -3.60
N VAL A 18 1.14 -2.15 -2.67
CA VAL A 18 1.31 -0.70 -2.84
C VAL A 18 2.58 -0.22 -2.13
N ALA A 19 3.17 0.89 -2.59
CA ALA A 19 4.32 1.45 -1.89
C ALA A 19 3.86 2.04 -0.55
N ARG A 20 4.74 2.02 0.45
CA ARG A 20 4.45 2.64 1.75
C ARG A 20 4.20 4.15 1.65
N ALA A 21 4.64 4.79 0.56
CA ALA A 21 4.42 6.20 0.27
C ALA A 21 3.07 6.48 -0.42
N ASP A 22 2.30 5.46 -0.80
CA ASP A 22 0.97 5.64 -1.40
C ASP A 22 -0.08 5.82 -0.30
N ASP A 23 -0.77 6.96 -0.30
CA ASP A 23 -1.93 7.22 0.57
C ASP A 23 -3.20 6.52 0.06
N VAL A 24 -3.26 6.21 -1.24
CA VAL A 24 -4.42 5.64 -1.93
C VAL A 24 -3.97 4.56 -2.91
N CYS A 25 -4.73 3.46 -2.99
CA CYS A 25 -4.47 2.39 -3.92
C CYS A 25 -4.73 2.85 -5.36
N PRO A 26 -3.76 2.74 -6.28
CA PRO A 26 -3.95 3.16 -7.67
C PRO A 26 -4.87 2.25 -8.49
N ASP A 27 -5.17 1.04 -8.00
CA ASP A 27 -5.96 0.05 -8.73
C ASP A 27 -7.45 0.09 -8.34
N CYS A 28 -7.74 0.06 -7.03
CA CYS A 28 -9.12 0.11 -6.54
C CYS A 28 -9.56 1.49 -6.04
N GLY A 29 -8.63 2.40 -5.76
CA GLY A 29 -8.92 3.73 -5.20
C GLY A 29 -9.16 3.77 -3.69
N ALA A 30 -8.93 2.67 -2.97
CA ALA A 30 -9.10 2.62 -1.51
C ALA A 30 -7.96 3.36 -0.76
N PRO A 31 -8.25 4.11 0.32
CA PRO A 31 -7.23 4.78 1.13
C PRO A 31 -6.38 3.75 1.90
N ILE A 32 -5.05 3.87 1.79
CA ILE A 32 -4.05 2.95 2.38
C ILE A 32 -3.56 3.44 3.74
N ASP A 33 -3.58 4.75 4.00
CA ASP A 33 -3.25 5.32 5.31
C ASP A 33 -3.89 6.71 5.45
N SER A 34 -4.70 6.89 6.47
CA SER A 34 -5.02 8.21 6.99
C SER A 34 -5.07 8.08 8.50
N PRO A 35 -3.96 8.28 9.23
CA PRO A 35 -4.08 8.70 10.61
C PRO A 35 -4.56 10.15 10.54
N ALA A 36 -5.87 10.33 10.43
CA ALA A 36 -6.49 11.60 10.80
C ALA A 36 -6.18 11.80 12.29
N GLU A 37 -5.26 12.71 12.58
CA GLU A 37 -5.06 13.27 13.93
C GLU A 37 -6.29 14.06 14.37
#